data_AF-A0A1M4XJH4-F1
#
_entry.id   AF-A0A1M4XJH4-F1
#
_cell.length_a   1.000
_cell.length_b   1.000
_cell.length_c   1.000
_cell.angle_alpha   90.00
_cell.angle_beta   90.00
_cell.angle_gamma   90.00
#
_symmetry.space_group_name_H-M   'P 1'
#
loop_
_entity.id
_entity.type
_entity.pdbx_description
1 polymer ?
#
loop_
_entity_poly.entity_id
_entity_poly.type
_entity_poly.pdbx_seq_one_letter_code
_entity_poly.pdbx_strand_id
1 'polypeptide(L)'
;MKDTPPIPEIVEQYLKASLPGDRHRQRIIGRVIIKLLAAGYSLGKALPLFFWELADLEPPLTQAEELLFCALHHIFHTCHNTRINGKKDAFEILKIPEEKMALTPKEVLKEAKLAYWKQFNELTRDPKNLLLNARKIITAKKAFDFLQTL
;
A
#
# COMPACT_ATOMS: atom_id res chain seq x y z
N MET A 1 1.70 15.13 16.73
CA MET A 1 0.69 15.35 15.68
C MET A 1 0.08 14.00 15.35
N LYS A 2 -1.25 13.90 15.21
CA LYS A 2 -1.91 12.64 14.88
C LYS A 2 -1.63 12.33 13.42
N ASP A 3 -0.67 11.44 13.18
CA ASP A 3 -0.39 10.87 11.86
C ASP A 3 -1.64 10.12 11.40
N THR A 4 -2.47 10.82 10.63
CA THR A 4 -3.58 10.17 9.94
C THR A 4 -2.94 9.38 8.80
N PRO A 5 -3.06 8.06 8.78
CA PRO A 5 -2.33 7.21 7.85
C PRO A 5 -2.77 7.49 6.40
N PRO A 6 -1.97 7.16 5.37
CA PRO A 6 -2.25 7.41 3.94
C PRO A 6 -3.42 6.59 3.36
N ILE A 7 -4.24 5.98 4.22
CA ILE A 7 -5.44 5.18 3.88
C ILE A 7 -6.43 5.97 3.02
N PRO A 8 -6.71 7.26 3.29
CA PRO A 8 -7.69 8.02 2.52
C PRO A 8 -7.25 8.22 1.07
N GLU A 9 -5.97 8.49 0.79
CA GLU A 9 -5.55 8.93 -0.54
C GLU A 9 -5.65 7.85 -1.61
N ILE A 10 -5.24 6.62 -1.32
CA ILE A 10 -5.31 5.50 -2.29
C ILE A 10 -6.77 5.13 -2.57
N VAL A 11 -7.61 5.09 -1.53
CA VAL A 11 -9.04 4.81 -1.68
C VAL A 11 -9.72 5.98 -2.39
N GLU A 12 -9.41 7.23 -2.06
CA GLU A 12 -9.96 8.41 -2.71
C GLU A 12 -9.57 8.52 -4.19
N GLN A 13 -8.34 8.16 -4.57
CA GLN A 13 -7.93 8.13 -5.98
C GLN A 13 -8.73 7.10 -6.76
N TYR A 14 -9.00 5.93 -6.17
CA TYR A 14 -9.91 4.95 -6.75
C TYR A 14 -11.34 5.50 -6.90
N LEU A 15 -11.89 6.14 -5.86
CA LEU A 15 -13.23 6.76 -5.89
C LEU A 15 -13.34 7.90 -6.94
N LYS A 16 -12.23 8.56 -7.28
CA LYS A 16 -12.19 9.67 -8.24
C LYS A 16 -12.16 9.21 -9.70
N ALA A 17 -11.75 7.97 -9.99
CA ALA A 17 -11.52 7.49 -11.34
C ALA A 17 -12.79 6.98 -12.08
N SER A 18 -14.00 7.18 -11.55
CA SER A 18 -15.20 6.43 -11.99
C SER A 18 -16.41 7.28 -12.40
N LEU A 19 -17.29 6.69 -13.21
CA LEU A 19 -18.48 7.32 -13.78
C LEU A 19 -19.48 7.76 -12.68
N PRO A 20 -20.36 8.74 -12.92
CA PRO A 20 -21.22 9.32 -11.90
C PRO A 20 -22.13 8.32 -11.14
N GLY A 21 -22.66 7.29 -11.82
CA GLY A 21 -23.46 6.23 -11.20
C GLY A 21 -22.64 5.27 -10.33
N ASP A 22 -21.39 5.01 -10.73
CA ASP A 22 -20.47 4.17 -9.99
C ASP A 22 -19.99 4.83 -8.69
N ARG A 23 -19.97 6.18 -8.63
CA ARG A 23 -19.47 6.92 -7.47
C ARG A 23 -20.26 6.68 -6.17
N HIS A 24 -21.57 6.48 -6.24
CA HIS A 24 -22.37 6.21 -5.04
C HIS A 24 -22.05 4.83 -4.48
N ARG A 25 -22.09 3.80 -5.35
CA ARG A 25 -21.73 2.42 -5.02
C ARG A 25 -20.32 2.33 -4.44
N GLN A 26 -19.35 2.92 -5.14
CA GLN A 26 -17.97 2.94 -4.71
C GLN A 26 -17.77 3.66 -3.39
N ARG A 27 -18.53 4.72 -3.11
CA ARG A 27 -18.48 5.41 -1.81
C ARG A 27 -18.96 4.50 -0.68
N ILE A 28 -20.02 3.71 -0.90
CA ILE A 28 -20.49 2.72 0.09
C ILE A 28 -19.43 1.65 0.30
N ILE A 29 -18.96 1.02 -0.78
CA ILE A 29 -17.93 -0.01 -0.73
C ILE A 29 -16.67 0.53 -0.04
N GLY A 30 -16.17 1.69 -0.48
CA GLY A 30 -14.98 2.34 0.06
C GLY A 30 -15.09 2.64 1.56
N ARG A 31 -16.27 3.02 2.07
CA ARG A 31 -16.48 3.19 3.52
C ARG A 31 -16.32 1.88 4.29
N VAL A 32 -16.89 0.79 3.77
CA VAL A 32 -16.75 -0.54 4.38
C VAL A 32 -15.30 -1.00 4.34
N ILE A 33 -14.61 -0.82 3.21
CA ILE A 33 -13.18 -1.12 3.07
C ILE A 33 -12.38 -0.37 4.15
N ILE A 34 -12.51 0.95 4.25
CA ILE A 34 -11.78 1.76 5.23
C ILE A 34 -12.07 1.27 6.67
N LYS A 35 -13.34 1.01 7.00
CA LYS A 35 -13.76 0.49 8.32
C LYS A 35 -13.04 -0.83 8.65
N LEU A 36 -13.03 -1.78 7.71
CA LEU A 36 -12.44 -3.10 7.92
C LEU A 36 -10.91 -3.07 7.96
N LEU A 37 -10.28 -2.23 7.13
CA LEU A 37 -8.83 -2.00 7.18
C LEU A 37 -8.41 -1.42 8.54
N ALA A 38 -9.09 -0.36 8.99
CA ALA A 38 -8.80 0.29 10.27
C ALA A 38 -9.00 -0.64 11.49
N ALA A 39 -9.92 -1.61 11.39
CA ALA A 39 -10.15 -2.60 12.44
C ALA A 39 -9.01 -3.63 12.58
N GLY A 40 -8.10 -3.74 11.59
CA GLY A 40 -6.91 -4.58 11.69
C GLY A 40 -7.17 -6.09 11.64
N TYR A 41 -8.34 -6.53 11.15
CA TYR A 41 -8.66 -7.96 11.02
C TYR A 41 -7.77 -8.65 9.99
N SER A 42 -7.47 -9.94 10.20
CA SER A 42 -6.86 -10.77 9.15
C SER A 42 -7.81 -10.96 7.97
N LEU A 43 -7.28 -11.25 6.77
CA LEU A 43 -8.11 -11.38 5.56
C LEU A 43 -9.22 -12.43 5.73
N GLY A 44 -8.93 -13.56 6.39
CA GLY A 44 -9.91 -14.61 6.64
C GLY A 44 -11.08 -14.19 7.54
N LYS A 45 -10.92 -13.15 8.36
CA LYS A 45 -12.02 -12.53 9.13
C LYS A 45 -12.63 -11.33 8.42
N ALA A 46 -11.82 -10.54 7.72
CA ALA A 46 -12.26 -9.32 7.08
C ALA A 46 -13.12 -9.59 5.83
N LEU A 47 -12.82 -10.64 5.06
CA LEU A 47 -13.53 -10.95 3.81
C LEU A 47 -14.99 -11.39 4.03
N PRO A 48 -15.32 -12.30 4.98
CA PRO A 48 -16.71 -12.59 5.29
C PRO A 48 -17.48 -11.37 5.80
N LEU A 49 -16.84 -10.51 6.61
CA LEU A 49 -17.45 -9.28 7.10
C LEU A 49 -17.68 -8.26 5.98
N PHE A 50 -16.78 -8.20 5.00
CA PHE A 50 -16.94 -7.36 3.82
C PHE A 50 -18.18 -7.75 3.01
N PHE A 51 -18.39 -9.06 2.78
CA PHE A 51 -19.60 -9.56 2.14
C PHE A 51 -20.85 -9.30 2.99
N TRP A 52 -20.77 -9.52 4.30
CA TRP A 52 -21.89 -9.31 5.21
C TRP A 52 -22.37 -7.84 5.22
N GLU A 53 -21.44 -6.90 5.34
CA GLU A 53 -21.76 -5.46 5.39
C GLU A 53 -22.31 -4.92 4.06
N LEU A 54 -22.15 -5.66 2.97
CA LEU A 54 -22.58 -5.30 1.61
C LEU A 54 -23.62 -6.29 1.05
N ALA A 55 -24.24 -7.10 1.91
CA ALA A 55 -25.20 -8.12 1.50
C ALA A 55 -26.46 -7.52 0.85
N ASP A 56 -26.88 -6.34 1.31
CA ASP A 56 -28.04 -5.62 0.77
C ASP A 56 -27.69 -4.69 -0.41
N LEU A 57 -26.45 -4.74 -0.90
CA LEU A 57 -26.01 -3.89 -2.01
C LEU A 57 -26.58 -4.43 -3.33
N GLU A 58 -27.32 -3.59 -4.06
CA GLU A 58 -27.87 -3.91 -5.37
C GLU A 58 -27.19 -3.08 -6.48
N PRO A 59 -26.66 -3.72 -7.55
CA PRO A 59 -26.49 -5.17 -7.72
C PRO A 59 -25.48 -5.76 -6.71
N PRO A 60 -25.42 -7.09 -6.50
CA PRO A 60 -24.43 -7.71 -5.63
C PRO A 60 -22.99 -7.33 -5.98
N LEU A 61 -22.07 -7.58 -5.04
CA LEU A 61 -20.64 -7.35 -5.27
C LEU A 61 -20.14 -8.10 -6.51
N THR A 62 -19.39 -7.39 -7.34
CA THR A 62 -18.69 -7.98 -8.47
C THR A 62 -17.39 -8.64 -8.03
N GLN A 63 -16.91 -9.61 -8.79
CA GLN A 63 -15.60 -10.23 -8.54
C GLN A 63 -14.45 -9.20 -8.56
N ALA A 64 -14.56 -8.15 -9.38
CA ALA A 64 -13.56 -7.09 -9.44
C ALA A 64 -13.48 -6.29 -8.12
N GLU A 65 -14.63 -6.02 -7.49
CA GLU A 65 -14.69 -5.30 -6.20
C GLU A 65 -14.18 -6.15 -5.04
N GLU A 66 -14.45 -7.45 -5.06
CA GLU A 66 -13.85 -8.41 -4.13
C GLU A 66 -12.32 -8.44 -4.25
N LEU A 67 -11.81 -8.61 -5.48
CA LEU A 67 -10.37 -8.62 -5.74
C LEU A 67 -9.70 -7.32 -5.32
N LEU A 68 -10.37 -6.18 -5.54
CA LEU A 68 -9.89 -4.89 -5.07
C LEU A 68 -9.81 -4.82 -3.55
N PHE A 69 -10.84 -5.27 -2.83
CA PHE A 69 -10.79 -5.32 -1.37
C PHE A 69 -9.62 -6.18 -0.88
N CYS A 70 -9.44 -7.37 -1.45
CA CYS A 70 -8.32 -8.25 -1.14
C CYS A 70 -6.96 -7.58 -1.40
N ALA A 71 -6.81 -6.89 -2.53
CA ALA A 71 -5.59 -6.15 -2.87
C ALA A 71 -5.32 -5.01 -1.87
N LEU A 72 -6.34 -4.20 -1.55
CA LEU A 72 -6.22 -3.11 -0.59
C LEU A 72 -5.93 -3.61 0.82
N HIS A 73 -6.53 -4.73 1.24
CA HIS A 73 -6.24 -5.39 2.51
C HIS A 73 -4.78 -5.85 2.59
N HIS A 74 -4.30 -6.53 1.55
CA HIS A 74 -2.92 -6.99 1.48
C HIS A 74 -1.93 -5.81 1.51
N ILE A 75 -2.20 -4.77 0.73
CA ILE A 75 -1.41 -3.52 0.69
C ILE A 75 -1.40 -2.87 2.08
N PHE A 76 -2.56 -2.68 2.70
CA PHE A 76 -2.72 -1.99 3.97
C PHE A 76 -1.96 -2.69 5.10
N HIS A 77 -2.15 -4.00 5.27
CA HIS A 77 -1.46 -4.75 6.32
C HIS A 77 0.04 -4.83 6.07
N THR A 78 0.47 -4.83 4.82
CA THR A 78 1.88 -4.73 4.50
C THR A 78 2.44 -3.35 4.86
N CYS A 79 1.77 -2.28 4.45
CA CYS A 79 2.14 -0.91 4.80
C CYS A 79 2.24 -0.75 6.32
N HIS A 80 1.29 -1.27 7.08
CA HIS A 80 1.19 -1.05 8.52
C HIS A 80 2.21 -1.87 9.32
N ASN A 81 2.55 -3.09 8.89
CA ASN A 81 3.48 -3.95 9.62
C ASN A 81 4.96 -3.64 9.36
N THR A 82 5.30 -2.93 8.28
CA THR A 82 6.69 -2.52 8.01
C THR A 82 7.04 -1.29 8.85
N ARG A 83 7.70 -1.52 9.99
CA ARG A 83 8.38 -0.48 10.78
C ARG A 83 9.83 -0.39 10.34
N ILE A 84 10.32 0.84 10.14
CA ILE A 84 11.72 1.13 9.83
C ILE A 84 12.32 1.77 11.06
N ASN A 85 13.18 1.04 11.78
CA ASN A 85 13.64 1.46 13.11
C ASN A 85 14.88 2.36 13.03
N GLY A 86 15.44 2.57 11.83
CA GLY A 86 16.56 3.47 11.63
C GLY A 86 17.11 3.46 10.21
N LYS A 87 18.16 4.26 10.00
CA LYS A 87 18.87 4.38 8.71
C LYS A 87 19.40 3.02 8.23
N LYS A 88 19.88 2.17 9.15
CA LYS A 88 20.39 0.83 8.83
C LYS A 88 19.32 -0.08 8.22
N ASP A 89 18.16 -0.17 8.86
CA ASP A 89 17.01 -0.94 8.36
C ASP A 89 16.59 -0.48 6.96
N ALA A 90 16.56 0.85 6.73
CA ALA A 90 16.19 1.40 5.43
C ALA A 90 17.20 1.04 4.32
N PHE A 91 18.50 1.04 4.65
CA PHE A 91 19.56 0.61 3.74
C PHE A 91 19.46 -0.87 3.40
N GLU A 92 19.20 -1.73 4.40
CA GLU A 92 19.02 -3.17 4.21
C GLU A 92 17.82 -3.46 3.30
N ILE A 93 16.68 -2.83 3.56
CA ILE A 93 15.48 -2.96 2.72
C ILE A 93 15.76 -2.53 1.28
N LEU A 94 16.48 -1.42 1.09
CA LEU A 94 16.84 -0.93 -0.24
C LEU A 94 18.03 -1.66 -0.86
N LYS A 95 18.64 -2.63 -0.16
CA LYS A 95 19.86 -3.33 -0.59
C LYS A 95 20.99 -2.37 -0.94
N ILE A 96 21.12 -1.30 -0.17
CA ILE A 96 22.21 -0.33 -0.28
C ILE A 96 23.36 -0.82 0.60
N PRO A 97 24.60 -0.90 0.08
CA PRO A 97 25.74 -1.33 0.89
C PRO A 97 25.98 -0.43 2.10
N GLU A 98 26.40 -1.02 3.23
CA GLU A 98 26.56 -0.32 4.51
C GLU A 98 27.64 0.77 4.45
N GLU A 99 28.63 0.62 3.58
CA GLU A 99 29.69 1.60 3.36
C GLU A 99 29.11 2.94 2.85
N LYS A 100 27.96 2.91 2.18
CA LYS A 100 27.28 4.13 1.70
C LYS A 100 26.56 4.88 2.81
N MET A 101 26.50 4.37 4.04
CA MET A 101 25.88 5.09 5.16
C MET A 101 26.69 6.32 5.59
N ALA A 102 28.00 6.33 5.33
CA ALA A 102 28.91 7.44 5.65
C ALA A 102 28.77 8.63 4.68
N LEU A 103 28.00 8.48 3.59
CA LEU A 103 27.77 9.53 2.62
C LEU A 103 26.97 10.71 3.20
N THR A 104 27.09 11.87 2.56
CA THR A 104 26.28 13.04 2.90
C THR A 104 24.79 12.78 2.66
N PRO A 105 23.84 13.46 3.33
CA PRO A 105 22.41 13.23 3.13
C PRO A 105 21.96 13.32 1.66
N LYS A 106 22.54 14.27 0.89
CA LYS A 106 22.25 14.44 -0.54
C LYS A 106 22.68 13.24 -1.37
N GLU A 107 23.83 12.65 -1.05
CA GLU A 107 24.37 11.47 -1.72
C GLU A 107 23.59 10.20 -1.32
N VAL A 108 23.24 10.07 -0.03
CA VAL A 108 22.36 9.01 0.47
C VAL A 108 21.03 9.03 -0.26
N LEU A 109 20.41 10.20 -0.44
CA LEU A 109 19.14 10.32 -1.17
C LEU A 109 19.28 9.89 -2.64
N LYS A 110 20.40 10.24 -3.29
CA LYS A 110 20.68 9.81 -4.67
C LYS A 110 20.78 8.29 -4.77
N GLU A 111 21.49 7.67 -3.86
CA GLU A 111 21.65 6.21 -3.78
C GLU A 111 20.33 5.51 -3.46
N ALA A 112 19.56 6.04 -2.51
CA ALA A 112 18.24 5.54 -2.16
C ALA A 112 17.28 5.59 -3.36
N LYS A 113 17.30 6.69 -4.12
CA LYS A 113 16.49 6.84 -5.33
C LYS A 113 16.87 5.80 -6.39
N LEU A 114 18.16 5.61 -6.64
CA LEU A 114 18.64 4.61 -7.60
C LEU A 114 18.26 3.19 -7.19
N ALA A 115 18.47 2.85 -5.92
CA ALA A 115 18.15 1.54 -5.37
C ALA A 115 16.64 1.25 -5.43
N TYR A 116 15.81 2.22 -5.03
CA TYR A 116 14.35 2.11 -5.12
C TYR A 116 13.88 1.86 -6.55
N TRP A 117 14.31 2.69 -7.51
CA TRP A 117 13.87 2.55 -8.91
C TRP A 117 14.33 1.24 -9.53
N LYS A 118 15.55 0.78 -9.21
CA LYS A 118 16.02 -0.53 -9.65
C LYS A 118 15.12 -1.64 -9.13
N GLN A 119 14.83 -1.66 -7.82
CA GLN A 119 13.94 -2.66 -7.24
C GLN A 119 12.53 -2.58 -7.81
N PHE A 120 11.97 -1.37 -7.95
CA PHE A 120 10.65 -1.16 -8.51
C PHE A 120 10.55 -1.77 -9.91
N ASN A 121 11.46 -1.40 -10.81
CA ASN A 121 11.47 -1.91 -12.19
C ASN A 121 11.63 -3.43 -12.26
N GLU A 122 12.45 -4.02 -11.40
CA GLU A 122 12.59 -5.48 -11.30
C GLU A 122 11.29 -6.15 -10.83
N LEU A 123 10.62 -5.57 -9.83
CA LEU A 123 9.40 -6.11 -9.23
C LEU A 123 8.15 -5.92 -10.10
N THR A 124 8.14 -4.92 -10.99
CA THR A 124 7.01 -4.58 -11.87
C THR A 124 7.23 -4.97 -13.33
N ARG A 125 8.30 -5.71 -13.66
CA ARG A 125 8.62 -6.10 -15.05
C ARG A 125 7.49 -6.89 -15.75
N ASP A 126 6.73 -7.66 -14.98
CA ASP A 126 5.52 -8.33 -15.43
C ASP A 126 4.31 -7.72 -14.69
N PRO A 127 3.27 -7.25 -15.39
CA PRO A 127 2.05 -6.75 -14.76
C PRO A 127 1.41 -7.72 -13.75
N LYS A 128 1.50 -9.04 -13.97
CA LYS A 128 0.99 -10.06 -13.04
C LYS A 128 1.76 -10.08 -11.72
N ASN A 129 3.01 -9.64 -11.75
CA ASN A 129 3.87 -9.59 -10.57
C ASN A 129 3.59 -8.38 -9.68
N LEU A 130 2.83 -7.39 -10.14
CA LEU A 130 2.57 -6.18 -9.36
C LEU A 130 1.83 -6.49 -8.04
N LEU A 131 0.79 -7.33 -8.10
CA LEU A 131 0.07 -7.77 -6.89
C LEU A 131 0.91 -8.71 -6.03
N LEU A 132 1.63 -9.66 -6.65
CA LEU A 132 2.50 -10.62 -5.95
C LEU A 132 3.66 -9.92 -5.21
N ASN A 133 4.17 -8.83 -5.79
CA ASN A 133 5.29 -8.06 -5.24
C ASN A 133 4.86 -6.78 -4.52
N ALA A 134 3.56 -6.49 -4.41
CA ALA A 134 3.04 -5.27 -3.79
C ALA A 134 3.69 -5.03 -2.42
N ARG A 135 3.84 -6.09 -1.62
CA ARG A 135 4.50 -6.05 -0.32
C ARG A 135 5.93 -5.52 -0.38
N LYS A 136 6.73 -6.02 -1.33
CA LYS A 136 8.14 -5.65 -1.50
C LYS A 136 8.24 -4.22 -2.02
N ILE A 137 7.40 -3.85 -2.99
CA ILE A 137 7.34 -2.50 -3.58
C ILE A 137 7.04 -1.46 -2.49
N ILE A 138 6.01 -1.72 -1.69
CA ILE A 138 5.60 -0.85 -0.58
C ILE A 138 6.71 -0.73 0.46
N THR A 139 7.31 -1.86 0.84
CA THR A 139 8.38 -1.87 1.85
C THR A 139 9.60 -1.07 1.38
N ALA A 140 10.00 -1.23 0.11
CA ALA A 140 11.05 -0.43 -0.51
C ALA A 140 10.67 1.06 -0.57
N LYS A 141 9.42 1.39 -0.91
CA LYS A 141 8.93 2.78 -0.92
C LYS A 141 9.00 3.43 0.46
N LYS A 142 8.58 2.72 1.52
CA LYS A 142 8.67 3.23 2.91
C LYS A 142 10.12 3.48 3.32
N ALA A 143 11.05 2.61 2.92
CA ALA A 143 12.48 2.80 3.19
C ALA A 143 13.05 4.01 2.46
N PHE A 144 12.67 4.21 1.21
CA PHE A 144 13.03 5.42 0.47
C PHE A 144 12.48 6.68 1.14
N ASP A 145 11.20 6.69 1.52
CA ASP A 145 10.57 7.85 2.17
C ASP A 145 11.22 8.18 3.51
N PHE A 146 11.55 7.17 4.31
CA PHE A 146 12.30 7.35 5.56
C PHE A 146 13.63 8.07 5.32
N LEU A 147 14.42 7.62 4.33
CA LEU A 147 15.70 8.25 4.00
C LEU A 147 15.56 9.65 3.41
N GLN A 148 14.42 9.98 2.80
CA GLN A 148 14.12 11.32 2.31
C GLN A 148 13.84 12.32 3.45
N THR A 149 13.45 11.83 4.63
CA THR A 149 13.17 12.66 5.81
C THR A 149 14.37 12.88 6.74
N LEU A 150 15.51 12.24 6.46
CA LEU A 150 16.78 12.43 7.18
C LEU A 150 17.53 13.67 6.69
#